data_AF-A0A9R1PST4-F1
#
_entry.id   AF-A0A9R1PST4-F1
#
_cell.length_a   1.000
_cell.length_b   1.000
_cell.length_c   1.000
_cell.angle_alpha   90.00
_cell.angle_beta   90.00
_cell.angle_gamma   90.00
#
_symmetry.space_group_name_H-M   'P 1'
#
loop_
_entity.id
_entity.type
_entity.pdbx_description
1 polymer ?
#
loop_
_entity_poly.entity_id
_entity_poly.type
_entity_poly.pdbx_seq_one_letter_code
_entity_poly.pdbx_strand_id
1 'polypeptide(L)'
;MLLALQAYLPSLHPLDCEINKEPNNCESAKGWSLTLLYLSLLMFAIGEGCMRACIPLLGGDQFSNDDPKETHLKSTFLSWIKFANSVGALMGLVFLVWIENNLGWALGFMISALIVLVGLFVAASGLPFYRTQKPNGSPLKGILQVKLHTEHSMHANYEGSSTHYSHVIVPSSYSK
;
A
#
# COMPACT_ATOMS: atom_id res chain seq x y z
N MET A 1 0.81 -16.09 3.20
CA MET A 1 0.28 -17.47 3.39
C MET A 1 0.10 -18.22 2.07
N LEU A 2 -0.48 -17.63 1.02
CA LEU A 2 -0.61 -18.30 -0.29
C LEU A 2 0.76 -18.70 -0.93
N LEU A 3 1.80 -17.87 -0.74
CA LEU A 3 3.20 -18.19 -1.12
C LEU A 3 3.79 -19.38 -0.36
N ALA A 4 3.46 -19.52 0.93
CA ALA A 4 3.94 -20.65 1.72
C ALA A 4 3.23 -21.95 1.32
N LEU A 5 1.92 -21.87 1.06
CA LEU A 5 1.11 -23.02 0.66
C LEU A 5 1.52 -23.57 -0.71
N GLN A 6 1.78 -22.70 -1.70
CA GLN A 6 2.26 -23.14 -3.02
C GLN A 6 3.67 -23.75 -2.95
N ALA A 7 4.55 -23.21 -2.09
CA ALA A 7 5.90 -23.72 -1.94
C ALA A 7 5.96 -25.05 -1.16
N TYR A 8 4.97 -25.30 -0.29
CA TYR A 8 4.87 -26.54 0.46
C TYR A 8 4.24 -27.69 -0.34
N LEU A 9 3.35 -27.40 -1.29
CA LEU A 9 2.66 -28.42 -2.08
C LEU A 9 3.45 -28.78 -3.35
N PRO A 10 4.08 -29.96 -3.43
CA PRO A 10 4.87 -30.37 -4.59
C PRO A 10 4.02 -30.51 -5.86
N SER A 11 2.69 -30.69 -5.71
CA SER A 11 1.75 -30.75 -6.83
C SER A 11 1.54 -29.41 -7.55
N LEU A 12 1.97 -28.29 -6.96
CA LEU A 12 1.87 -26.95 -7.54
C LEU A 12 3.23 -26.45 -8.08
N HIS A 13 4.32 -27.18 -7.87
CA HIS A 13 5.63 -26.86 -8.42
C HIS A 13 5.77 -27.52 -9.82
N PRO A 14 6.31 -26.84 -10.85
CA PRO A 14 6.94 -27.57 -11.96
C PRO A 14 7.99 -28.55 -11.42
N LEU A 15 8.22 -29.65 -12.15
CA LEU A 15 9.21 -30.66 -11.77
C LEU A 15 10.59 -30.03 -11.52
N ASP A 16 11.25 -30.50 -10.46
CA ASP A 16 12.60 -30.07 -10.11
C ASP A 16 13.56 -30.33 -11.28
N CYS A 17 13.94 -29.27 -11.97
CA CYS A 17 14.95 -29.32 -13.02
C CYS A 17 16.22 -28.65 -12.50
N GLU A 18 17.30 -29.44 -12.39
CA GLU A 18 18.62 -28.87 -12.15
C GLU A 18 19.11 -28.18 -13.43
N ILE A 19 18.88 -26.86 -13.49
CA ILE A 19 19.34 -25.97 -14.58
C ILE A 19 20.85 -26.12 -14.83
N ASN A 20 21.61 -26.50 -13.80
CA ASN A 20 23.05 -26.74 -13.86
C ASN A 20 23.44 -28.08 -14.52
N LYS A 21 22.53 -29.06 -14.62
CA LYS A 21 22.80 -30.39 -15.20
C LYS A 21 22.17 -30.57 -16.58
N GLU A 22 20.94 -30.10 -16.80
CA GLU A 22 20.24 -30.18 -18.09
C GLU A 22 19.49 -28.88 -18.42
N PRO A 23 20.18 -27.84 -18.92
CA PRO A 23 19.58 -26.53 -19.19
C PRO A 23 18.50 -26.57 -20.30
N ASN A 24 18.49 -27.60 -21.15
CA ASN A 24 17.60 -27.70 -22.30
C ASN A 24 16.30 -28.49 -22.03
N ASN A 25 16.19 -29.16 -20.88
CA ASN A 25 15.05 -30.02 -20.51
C ASN A 25 14.19 -29.43 -19.38
N CYS A 26 14.43 -28.19 -18.97
CA CYS A 26 13.59 -27.52 -17.97
C CYS A 26 12.34 -26.91 -18.60
N GLU A 27 11.16 -27.41 -18.23
CA GLU A 27 9.89 -26.80 -18.61
C GLU A 27 9.56 -25.62 -17.68
N SER A 28 9.30 -24.44 -18.25
CA SER A 28 8.87 -23.27 -17.49
C SER A 28 7.51 -23.51 -16.81
N ALA A 29 7.33 -22.96 -15.60
CA ALA A 29 6.05 -22.98 -14.91
C ALA A 29 4.91 -22.47 -15.81
N LYS A 30 3.90 -23.31 -16.06
CA LYS A 30 2.80 -23.01 -16.99
C LYS A 30 1.43 -23.29 -16.33
N GLY A 31 0.39 -22.62 -16.81
CA GLY A 31 -0.98 -22.81 -16.33
C GLY A 31 -1.20 -22.27 -14.91
N TRP A 32 -1.89 -23.05 -14.08
CA TRP A 32 -2.40 -22.61 -12.77
C TRP A 32 -1.31 -22.23 -11.76
N SER A 33 -0.17 -22.93 -11.74
CA SER A 33 0.93 -22.63 -10.82
C SER A 33 1.49 -21.23 -11.01
N LEU A 34 1.66 -20.81 -12.28
CA LEU A 34 2.15 -19.48 -12.62
C LEU A 34 1.13 -18.39 -12.26
N THR A 35 -0.15 -18.62 -12.53
CA THR A 35 -1.22 -17.68 -12.18
C THR A 35 -1.34 -17.49 -10.67
N LEU A 36 -1.27 -18.59 -9.90
CA LEU A 36 -1.30 -18.53 -8.43
C LEU A 36 -0.08 -17.82 -7.86
N LEU A 37 1.12 -18.04 -8.43
CA LEU A 37 2.33 -17.31 -8.07
C LEU A 37 2.14 -15.80 -8.27
N TYR A 38 1.71 -15.35 -9.47
CA TYR A 38 1.49 -13.93 -9.73
C TYR A 38 0.41 -13.31 -8.84
N LEU A 39 -0.71 -14.01 -8.65
CA LEU A 39 -1.77 -13.55 -7.77
C LEU A 39 -1.26 -13.36 -6.34
N SER A 40 -0.45 -14.31 -5.85
CA SER A 40 0.11 -14.25 -4.51
C SER A 40 1.11 -13.11 -4.33
N LEU A 41 1.94 -12.82 -5.34
CA LEU A 41 2.87 -11.69 -5.37
C LEU A 41 2.12 -10.36 -5.41
N LEU A 42 1.04 -10.26 -6.19
CA LEU A 42 0.20 -9.06 -6.24
C LEU A 42 -0.46 -8.79 -4.88
N MET A 43 -1.02 -9.82 -4.26
CA MET A 43 -1.61 -9.71 -2.92
C MET A 43 -0.58 -9.32 -1.86
N PHE A 44 0.64 -9.86 -1.95
CA PHE A 44 1.74 -9.45 -1.09
C PHE A 44 2.08 -7.97 -1.26
N ALA A 45 2.27 -7.51 -2.50
CA ALA A 45 2.59 -6.11 -2.78
C ALA A 45 1.51 -5.14 -2.28
N ILE A 46 0.22 -5.48 -2.48
CA ILE A 46 -0.91 -4.69 -1.99
C ILE A 46 -0.91 -4.66 -0.46
N GLY A 47 -0.85 -5.83 0.19
CA GLY A 47 -0.92 -5.93 1.64
C GLY A 47 0.22 -5.18 2.33
N GLU A 48 1.42 -5.30 1.79
CA GLU A 48 2.61 -4.64 2.29
C GLU A 48 2.51 -3.11 2.14
N GLY A 49 2.08 -2.63 0.97
CA GLY A 49 1.82 -1.21 0.73
C GLY A 49 0.77 -0.63 1.69
N CYS A 50 -0.32 -1.36 1.94
CA CYS A 50 -1.34 -0.97 2.90
C CYS A 50 -0.78 -0.88 4.33
N MET A 51 -0.01 -1.87 4.78
CA MET A 51 0.58 -1.87 6.12
C MET A 51 1.50 -0.66 6.34
N ARG A 52 2.39 -0.35 5.39
CA ARG A 52 3.29 0.80 5.49
C ARG A 52 2.56 2.14 5.57
N ALA A 53 1.43 2.27 4.87
CA ALA A 53 0.61 3.49 4.90
C ALA A 53 -0.20 3.62 6.21
N CYS A 54 -0.77 2.51 6.68
CA CYS A 54 -1.71 2.52 7.81
C CYS A 54 -1.03 2.56 9.18
N ILE A 55 0.11 1.87 9.37
CA ILE A 55 0.74 1.73 10.70
C ILE A 55 1.17 3.08 11.29
N PRO A 56 1.91 3.95 10.58
CA PRO A 56 2.34 5.23 11.13
C PRO A 56 1.17 6.18 11.40
N LEU A 57 0.12 6.11 10.56
CA LEU A 57 -1.10 6.90 10.73
C LEU A 57 -1.82 6.49 12.02
N LEU A 58 -2.12 5.20 12.16
CA LEU A 58 -2.79 4.66 13.34
C LEU A 58 -1.99 4.93 14.62
N GLY A 59 -0.68 4.68 14.61
CA GLY A 59 0.16 4.93 15.77
C GLY A 59 0.31 6.43 16.09
N GLY A 60 0.29 7.29 15.07
CA GLY A 60 0.31 8.73 15.23
C GLY A 60 -0.99 9.30 15.80
N ASP A 61 -2.12 8.66 15.52
CA ASP A 61 -3.45 9.02 16.04
C ASP A 61 -3.60 8.73 17.54
N GLN A 62 -2.71 7.94 18.12
CA GLN A 62 -2.69 7.63 19.56
C GLN A 62 -2.21 8.80 20.42
N PHE A 63 -1.46 9.75 19.87
CA PHE A 63 -0.86 10.87 20.59
C PHE A 63 -1.56 12.20 20.27
N SER A 64 -1.86 13.02 21.27
CA SER A 64 -2.36 14.37 21.02
C SER A 64 -1.26 15.31 20.56
N ASN A 65 -1.61 16.30 19.73
CA ASN A 65 -0.70 17.39 19.36
C ASN A 65 -0.80 18.58 20.34
N ASP A 66 -1.75 18.55 21.28
CA ASP A 66 -1.99 19.65 22.22
C ASP A 66 -1.01 19.63 23.41
N ASP A 67 -0.41 18.47 23.71
CA ASP A 67 0.62 18.31 24.74
C ASP A 67 2.01 18.20 24.08
N PRO A 68 2.97 19.08 24.41
CA PRO A 68 4.34 18.98 23.90
C PRO A 68 5.04 17.66 24.28
N LYS A 69 4.68 17.03 25.41
CA LYS A 69 5.23 15.73 25.81
C LYS A 69 4.73 14.61 24.90
N GLU A 70 3.43 14.57 24.61
CA GLU A 70 2.85 13.57 23.71
C GLU A 70 3.37 13.75 22.27
N THR A 71 3.58 14.98 21.83
CA THR A 71 4.15 15.29 20.52
C THR A 71 5.60 14.78 20.40
N HIS A 72 6.40 14.93 21.46
CA HIS A 72 7.75 14.36 21.49
C HIS A 72 7.70 12.82 21.42
N LEU A 73 6.84 12.18 22.22
CA LEU A 73 6.67 10.72 22.21
C LEU A 73 6.24 10.19 20.84
N LYS A 74 5.34 10.91 20.14
CA LYS A 74 4.93 10.60 18.77
C LYS A 74 6.11 10.61 17.81
N SER A 75 6.98 11.62 17.87
CA SER A 75 8.18 11.71 17.04
C SER A 75 9.18 10.58 17.35
N THR A 76 9.40 10.28 18.64
CA THR A 76 10.23 9.15 19.07
C THR A 76 9.67 7.82 18.56
N PHE A 77 8.35 7.60 18.67
CA PHE A 77 7.67 6.42 18.17
C PHE A 77 7.85 6.23 16.66
N LEU A 78 7.61 7.29 15.86
CA LEU A 78 7.82 7.25 14.42
C LEU A 78 9.29 7.02 14.04
N SER A 79 10.22 7.55 14.84
CA SER A 79 11.65 7.30 14.65
C SER A 79 12.01 5.84 14.94
N TRP A 80 11.43 5.26 16.00
CA TRP A 80 11.61 3.84 16.32
C TRP A 80 11.06 2.92 15.25
N ILE A 81 9.87 3.19 14.70
CA ILE A 81 9.31 2.40 13.59
C ILE A 81 10.26 2.40 12.40
N LYS A 82 10.80 3.56 12.01
CA LYS A 82 11.74 3.66 10.88
C LYS A 82 13.00 2.86 11.15
N PHE A 83 13.55 2.97 12.35
CA PHE A 83 14.73 2.20 12.74
C PHE A 83 14.46 0.69 12.72
N ALA A 84 13.36 0.25 13.33
CA ALA A 84 12.95 -1.15 13.37
C ALA A 84 12.75 -1.72 11.96
N ASN A 85 12.15 -0.95 11.06
CA ASN A 85 11.99 -1.32 9.66
C ASN A 85 13.35 -1.51 8.95
N SER A 86 14.30 -0.59 9.16
CA SER A 86 15.65 -0.71 8.59
C SER A 86 16.40 -1.94 9.11
N VAL A 87 16.34 -2.20 10.42
CA VAL A 87 16.97 -3.39 11.02
C VAL A 87 16.29 -4.68 10.53
N GLY A 88 14.96 -4.69 10.46
CA GLY A 88 14.20 -5.82 9.93
C GLY A 88 14.54 -6.12 8.47
N ALA A 89 14.71 -5.10 7.64
CA ALA A 89 15.12 -5.26 6.25
C ALA A 89 16.54 -5.86 6.12
N LEU A 90 17.49 -5.40 6.94
CA LEU A 90 18.83 -5.98 6.99
C LEU A 90 18.81 -7.44 7.45
N MET A 91 18.05 -7.74 8.51
CA MET A 91 17.91 -9.10 9.00
C MET A 91 17.24 -10.02 7.96
N GLY A 92 16.21 -9.53 7.27
CA GLY A 92 15.58 -10.25 6.17
C GLY A 92 16.56 -10.55 5.03
N LEU A 93 17.30 -9.54 4.58
CA LEU A 93 18.26 -9.70 3.49
C LEU A 93 19.38 -10.70 3.81
N VAL A 94 19.80 -10.80 5.07
CA VAL A 94 20.88 -11.71 5.49
C VAL A 94 20.33 -13.06 5.91
N PHE A 95 19.48 -13.09 6.93
CA PHE A 95 19.03 -14.33 7.57
C PHE A 95 17.98 -15.06 6.74
N LEU A 96 16.98 -14.35 6.21
CA LEU A 96 15.90 -14.99 5.45
C LEU A 96 16.44 -15.55 4.11
N VAL A 97 17.27 -14.77 3.41
CA VAL A 97 17.93 -15.21 2.17
C VAL A 97 18.85 -16.41 2.43
N TRP A 98 19.56 -16.44 3.57
CA TRP A 98 20.35 -17.61 3.94
C TRP A 98 19.47 -18.86 4.13
N ILE A 99 18.32 -18.74 4.82
CA ILE A 99 17.36 -19.84 4.97
C ILE A 99 16.83 -20.31 3.62
N GLU A 100 16.40 -19.39 2.77
CA GLU A 100 15.84 -19.72 1.45
C GLU A 100 16.84 -20.48 0.59
N ASN A 101 18.12 -20.06 0.61
CA ASN A 101 19.18 -20.68 -0.18
C ASN A 101 19.71 -22.01 0.39
N ASN A 102 19.70 -22.22 1.71
CA ASN A 102 20.30 -23.41 2.34
C ASN A 102 19.26 -24.45 2.79
N LEU A 103 18.09 -24.00 3.25
CA LEU A 103 17.03 -24.83 3.81
C LEU A 103 15.78 -24.89 2.91
N GLY A 104 15.73 -24.04 1.89
CA GLY A 104 14.69 -24.03 0.86
C GLY A 104 13.61 -22.97 1.09
N TRP A 105 12.97 -22.60 -0.01
CA TRP A 105 11.96 -21.53 -0.10
C TRP A 105 10.70 -21.81 0.73
N ALA A 106 10.29 -23.09 0.85
CA ALA A 106 9.13 -23.46 1.65
C ALA A 106 9.27 -23.05 3.12
N LEU A 107 10.45 -23.30 3.72
CA LEU A 107 10.72 -22.92 5.11
C LEU A 107 10.80 -21.40 5.27
N GLY A 108 11.44 -20.68 4.35
CA GLY A 108 11.50 -19.22 4.37
C GLY A 108 10.11 -18.57 4.35
N PHE A 109 9.22 -19.04 3.47
CA PHE A 109 7.84 -18.54 3.39
C PHE A 109 6.98 -18.93 4.60
N MET A 110 7.19 -20.11 5.19
CA MET A 110 6.48 -20.54 6.40
C MET A 110 6.88 -19.68 7.61
N ILE A 111 8.17 -19.43 7.80
CA ILE A 111 8.67 -18.56 8.88
C ILE A 111 8.10 -17.14 8.71
N SER A 112 8.15 -16.61 7.50
CA SER A 112 7.58 -15.29 7.18
C SER A 112 6.08 -15.23 7.47
N ALA A 113 5.32 -16.28 7.10
CA ALA A 113 3.90 -16.36 7.38
C ALA A 113 3.61 -16.41 8.90
N LEU A 114 4.43 -17.11 9.67
CA LEU A 114 4.29 -17.21 11.13
C LEU A 114 4.56 -15.86 11.81
N ILE A 115 5.59 -15.13 11.38
CA ILE A 115 5.91 -13.79 11.91
C ILE A 115 4.74 -12.83 11.67
N VAL A 116 4.17 -12.81 10.46
CA VAL A 116 3.01 -11.98 10.14
C VAL A 116 1.80 -12.37 11.00
N LEU A 117 1.58 -13.67 11.21
CA LEU A 117 0.48 -14.15 12.03
C LEU A 117 0.63 -13.73 13.51
N VAL A 118 1.84 -13.82 14.07
CA VAL A 118 2.14 -13.33 15.42
C VAL A 118 1.91 -11.82 15.50
N GLY A 119 2.37 -11.04 14.51
CA GLY A 119 2.11 -9.60 14.44
C GLY A 119 0.62 -9.27 14.42
N LEU A 120 -0.18 -10.03 13.67
CA LEU A 120 -1.64 -9.89 13.64
C LEU A 120 -2.27 -10.17 15.00
N PHE A 121 -1.83 -11.22 15.70
CA PHE A 121 -2.31 -11.52 17.05
C PHE A 121 -1.97 -10.42 18.05
N VAL A 122 -0.75 -9.88 18.00
CA VAL A 122 -0.34 -8.74 18.84
C VAL A 122 -1.22 -7.53 18.55
N ALA A 123 -1.42 -7.18 17.27
CA ALA A 123 -2.27 -6.06 16.89
C ALA A 123 -3.74 -6.26 17.33
N ALA A 124 -4.29 -7.47 17.15
CA ALA A 124 -5.64 -7.81 17.59
C ALA A 124 -5.79 -7.75 19.11
N SER A 125 -4.79 -8.18 19.87
CA SER A 125 -4.79 -8.07 21.34
C SER A 125 -4.68 -6.61 21.82
N GLY A 126 -4.08 -5.73 21.01
CA GLY A 126 -3.92 -4.31 21.28
C GLY A 126 -5.16 -3.47 20.97
N LEU A 127 -6.09 -3.99 20.16
CA LEU A 127 -7.31 -3.31 19.73
C LEU A 127 -8.13 -2.65 20.87
N PRO A 128 -8.39 -3.28 22.03
CA PRO A 128 -9.11 -2.65 23.14
C PRO A 128 -8.36 -1.47 23.79
N PHE A 129 -7.06 -1.32 23.56
CA PHE A 129 -6.24 -0.24 24.09
C PHE A 129 -6.07 0.93 23.10
N TYR A 130 -6.57 0.79 21.87
CA TYR A 130 -6.49 1.83 20.86
C TYR A 130 -7.46 2.98 21.15
N ARG A 131 -7.00 4.21 20.93
CA ARG A 131 -7.80 5.40 21.13
C ARG A 131 -8.60 5.63 19.85
N THR A 132 -9.91 5.45 19.91
CA THR A 132 -10.77 5.73 18.76
C THR A 132 -10.89 7.23 18.56
N GLN A 133 -10.27 7.74 17.49
CA GLN A 133 -10.48 9.12 17.04
C GLN A 133 -11.82 9.24 16.29
N LYS A 134 -12.49 10.38 16.44
CA LYS A 134 -13.69 10.66 15.65
C LYS A 134 -13.29 10.77 14.17
N PRO A 135 -14.07 10.23 13.23
CA PRO A 135 -13.75 10.34 11.81
C PRO A 135 -13.75 11.81 11.40
N ASN A 136 -12.56 12.37 11.20
CA ASN A 136 -12.39 13.64 10.51
C ASN A 136 -12.72 13.41 9.03
N GLY A 137 -13.45 14.34 8.40
CA GLY A 137 -14.01 14.16 7.05
C GLY A 137 -12.98 13.70 6.01
N SER A 138 -13.46 13.05 4.93
CA SER A 138 -12.57 12.49 3.91
C SER A 138 -11.83 13.58 3.12
N PRO A 139 -10.49 13.55 3.04
CA PRO A 139 -9.71 14.51 2.24
C PRO A 139 -10.03 14.43 0.74
N LEU A 140 -10.59 13.31 0.27
CA LEU A 140 -11.08 13.17 -1.11
C LEU A 140 -12.24 14.12 -1.41
N LYS A 141 -13.05 14.48 -0.41
CA LYS A 141 -14.13 15.46 -0.59
C LYS A 141 -13.55 16.84 -0.93
N GLY A 142 -12.45 17.23 -0.29
CA GLY A 142 -11.75 18.48 -0.60
C GLY A 142 -11.24 18.49 -2.03
N ILE A 143 -10.56 17.41 -2.46
CA ILE A 143 -10.01 17.30 -3.82
C ILE A 143 -11.14 17.32 -4.87
N LEU A 144 -12.22 16.57 -4.62
CA LEU A 144 -13.38 16.54 -5.51
C LEU A 144 -14.09 17.89 -5.56
N GLN A 145 -14.23 18.57 -4.43
CA GLN A 145 -14.82 19.90 -4.35
C GLN A 145 -13.98 20.95 -5.09
N VAL A 146 -12.65 20.89 -5.01
CA VAL A 146 -11.78 21.78 -5.79
C VAL A 146 -11.98 21.52 -7.28
N LYS A 147 -12.00 20.25 -7.71
CA LYS A 147 -12.21 19.92 -9.13
C LYS A 147 -13.56 20.42 -9.64
N LEU A 148 -14.64 20.13 -8.92
CA LEU A 148 -15.98 20.59 -9.27
C LEU A 148 -16.09 22.12 -9.25
N HIS A 149 -15.48 22.78 -8.27
CA HIS A 149 -15.49 24.24 -8.17
C HIS A 149 -14.72 24.87 -9.34
N THR A 150 -13.56 24.33 -9.72
CA THR A 150 -12.81 24.80 -10.89
C THR A 150 -13.58 24.59 -12.18
N GLU A 151 -14.21 23.43 -12.38
CA GLU A 151 -15.07 23.17 -13.55
C GLU A 151 -16.24 24.15 -13.62
N HIS A 152 -16.90 24.42 -12.48
CA HIS A 152 -18.01 25.38 -12.40
C HIS A 152 -17.54 26.83 -12.61
N SER A 153 -16.38 27.23 -12.06
CA SER A 153 -15.79 28.55 -12.26
C SER A 153 -15.30 28.76 -13.69
N MET A 154 -14.84 27.70 -14.38
CA MET A 154 -14.48 27.76 -15.79
C MET A 154 -15.71 27.89 -16.68
N HIS A 155 -16.79 27.15 -16.40
CA HIS A 155 -18.07 27.29 -17.10
C HIS A 155 -18.69 28.68 -16.91
N ALA A 156 -18.70 29.20 -15.67
CA ALA A 156 -19.22 30.53 -15.37
C ALA A 156 -18.38 31.66 -16.01
N ASN A 157 -17.05 31.51 -16.07
CA ASN A 157 -16.19 32.45 -16.81
C ASN A 157 -16.44 32.37 -18.32
N TYR A 158 -16.70 31.19 -18.86
CA TYR A 158 -17.03 31.02 -20.27
C TYR A 158 -18.36 31.71 -20.64
N GLU A 159 -19.42 31.48 -19.86
CA GLU A 159 -20.72 32.14 -20.05
C GLU A 159 -20.66 33.65 -19.80
N GLY A 160 -19.91 34.10 -18.78
CA GLY A 160 -19.68 35.52 -18.51
C GLY A 160 -18.91 36.22 -19.63
N SER A 161 -17.91 35.56 -20.21
CA SER A 161 -17.16 36.06 -21.37
C SER A 161 -18.05 36.13 -22.61
N SER A 162 -18.83 35.09 -22.93
CA SER A 162 -19.79 35.11 -24.06
C SER A 162 -20.85 36.21 -23.93
N THR A 163 -21.39 36.45 -22.72
CA THR A 163 -22.36 37.51 -22.48
C THR A 163 -21.75 38.91 -22.62
N HIS A 164 -20.48 39.07 -22.24
CA HIS A 164 -19.72 40.31 -22.44
C HIS A 164 -19.40 40.58 -23.91
N TYR A 165 -19.09 39.54 -24.71
CA TYR A 165 -18.94 39.68 -26.16
C TYR A 165 -20.27 40.00 -26.86
N SER A 166 -21.40 39.43 -26.41
CA SER A 166 -22.72 39.77 -26.97
C SER A 166 -23.15 41.21 -26.68
N HIS A 167 -22.72 41.82 -25.56
CA HIS A 167 -23.00 43.24 -25.27
C HIS A 167 -22.07 44.23 -26.00
N VAL A 168 -20.88 43.79 -26.45
CA VAL A 168 -19.93 44.62 -27.21
C VAL A 168 -20.15 44.52 -28.73
N ILE A 169 -20.72 43.42 -29.23
CA ILE A 169 -20.92 43.16 -30.68
C ILE A 169 -22.35 43.48 -31.17
N VAL A 170 -23.24 44.05 -30.35
CA VAL A 170 -24.44 44.73 -30.88
C VAL A 170 -24.11 46.20 -31.13
N PRO A 171 -23.62 46.58 -32.33
CA PRO A 171 -23.51 47.99 -32.67
C PRO A 171 -24.91 48.59 -32.67
N SER A 172 -25.06 49.73 -32.00
CA SER A 172 -26.19 50.63 -32.15
C SER A 172 -26.25 51.12 -33.61
N SER A 173 -26.91 50.37 -34.48
CA SER A 173 -27.23 50.77 -35.85
C SER A 173 -28.55 50.12 -36.24
N TYR A 174 -29.65 50.75 -35.81
CA TYR A 174 -30.88 51.03 -36.57
C TYR A 174 -31.94 51.56 -35.59
N SER A 175 -31.97 52.87 -35.36
CA SER A 175 -33.18 53.59 -34.98
C SER A 175 -32.98 55.10 -35.22
N LYS A 176 -33.18 55.52 -36.47
CA LYS A 176 -33.93 56.72 -36.85
C LYS A 176 -34.16 56.71 -38.35
#